data_AF-K1T0H8-F1
#
_entry.id   AF-K1T0H8-F1
#
_cell.length_a   1.000
_cell.length_b   1.000
_cell.length_c   1.000
_cell.angle_alpha   90.00
_cell.angle_beta   90.00
_cell.angle_gamma   90.00
#
_symmetry.space_group_name_H-M   'P 1'
#
loop_
_entity.id
_entity.type
_entity.pdbx_description
1 polymer ?
#
loop_
_entity_poly.entity_id
_entity_poly.type
_entity_poly.pdbx_seq_one_letter_code
_entity_poly.pdbx_strand_id
1 'polypeptide(L)'
;ERELIDCAAALGSDTAFFVRNTPQLCTGRGEVMTPVKLDLRGLWIAVVKPDCGVSTREAYAGIRPGVPAVPLAERIARPVTEWQTFLKNDFEPHIFAAHPEIAAAKAALLDAGAVYAAMSGSGSAVFGLFDDEEKARSRSLTPFVFPLQ
;
A
#
# COMPACT_ATOMS: atom_id res chain seq x y z
N GLU A 1 1.03 18.16 -19.49
CA GLU A 1 1.22 17.36 -18.26
C GLU A 1 1.19 18.22 -17.01
N ARG A 2 2.09 19.19 -16.83
CA ARG A 2 2.12 20.08 -15.67
C ARG A 2 0.77 20.77 -15.37
N GLU A 3 0.13 21.34 -16.37
CA GLU A 3 -1.20 21.96 -16.20
C GLU A 3 -2.29 20.95 -15.75
N LEU A 4 -2.22 19.70 -16.19
CA LEU A 4 -3.14 18.64 -15.75
C LEU A 4 -2.87 18.24 -14.29
N ILE A 5 -1.60 18.17 -13.89
CA ILE A 5 -1.19 17.90 -12.52
C ILE A 5 -1.66 19.04 -11.59
N ASP A 6 -1.47 20.29 -11.99
CA ASP A 6 -1.87 21.46 -11.19
C ASP A 6 -3.41 21.51 -11.03
N CYS A 7 -4.16 21.26 -12.10
CA CYS A 7 -5.63 21.13 -12.04
C CYS A 7 -6.09 19.95 -11.18
N ALA A 8 -5.44 18.78 -11.31
CA ALA A 8 -5.78 17.60 -10.53
C ALA A 8 -5.46 17.78 -9.04
N ALA A 9 -4.38 18.47 -8.69
CA ALA A 9 -4.01 18.77 -7.31
C ALA A 9 -5.05 19.64 -6.58
N ALA A 10 -5.80 20.47 -7.33
CA ALA A 10 -6.90 21.27 -6.76
C ALA A 10 -8.12 20.41 -6.35
N LEU A 11 -8.28 19.23 -6.94
CA LEU A 11 -9.36 18.28 -6.60
C LEU A 11 -9.01 17.38 -5.41
N GLY A 12 -7.72 17.21 -5.12
CA GLY A 12 -7.19 16.35 -4.07
C GLY A 12 -5.69 16.11 -4.22
N SER A 13 -5.00 15.73 -3.14
CA SER A 13 -3.57 15.36 -3.22
C SER A 13 -3.34 14.14 -4.12
N ASP A 14 -4.25 13.18 -4.06
CA ASP A 14 -4.09 11.87 -4.69
C ASP A 14 -4.52 11.89 -6.16
N THR A 15 -5.31 12.87 -6.60
CA THR A 15 -5.76 13.00 -8.00
C THR A 15 -4.61 13.32 -8.95
N ALA A 16 -3.63 14.12 -8.52
CA ALA A 16 -2.44 14.43 -9.29
C ALA A 16 -1.59 13.18 -9.59
N PHE A 17 -1.60 12.18 -8.69
CA PHE A 17 -0.83 10.96 -8.83
C PHE A 17 -1.27 10.14 -10.05
N PHE A 18 -2.58 10.09 -10.30
CA PHE A 18 -3.16 9.32 -11.40
C PHE A 18 -2.86 9.90 -12.79
N VAL A 19 -2.38 11.15 -12.89
CA VAL A 19 -2.01 11.75 -14.19
C VAL A 19 -0.78 11.05 -14.78
N ARG A 20 0.22 10.75 -13.93
CA ARG A 20 1.44 10.06 -14.36
C ARG A 20 1.30 8.55 -14.38
N ASN A 21 0.42 8.01 -13.53
CA ASN A 21 0.11 6.58 -13.44
C ASN A 21 1.36 5.66 -13.47
N THR A 22 2.41 6.07 -12.76
CA THR A 22 3.69 5.36 -12.64
C THR A 22 4.14 5.40 -11.19
N PRO A 23 4.99 4.48 -10.72
CA PRO A 23 5.48 4.52 -9.34
C PRO A 23 6.19 5.84 -9.01
N GLN A 24 5.74 6.52 -7.96
CA GLN A 24 6.36 7.74 -7.44
C GLN A 24 6.62 7.61 -5.94
N LEU A 25 7.69 8.24 -5.47
CA LEU A 25 7.88 8.58 -4.07
C LEU A 25 7.23 9.94 -3.81
N CYS A 26 6.31 9.98 -2.86
CA CYS A 26 5.56 11.19 -2.52
C CYS A 26 6.02 11.76 -1.17
N THR A 27 6.21 13.07 -1.10
CA THR A 27 6.54 13.82 0.14
C THR A 27 5.60 15.01 0.31
N GLY A 28 5.76 15.78 1.40
CA GLY A 28 4.79 16.81 1.79
C GLY A 28 3.53 16.16 2.38
N ARG A 29 2.36 16.52 1.84
CA ARG A 29 1.08 15.84 2.10
C ARG A 29 0.77 14.78 1.03
N GLY A 30 1.74 14.44 0.18
CA GLY A 30 1.59 13.55 -0.97
C GLY A 30 1.68 14.26 -2.32
N GLU A 31 1.76 15.60 -2.33
CA GLU A 31 1.77 16.41 -3.56
C GLU A 31 3.13 16.49 -4.26
N VAL A 32 4.24 16.27 -3.53
CA VAL A 32 5.58 16.37 -4.10
C VAL A 32 6.03 14.99 -4.57
N MET A 33 5.96 14.76 -5.88
CA MET A 33 6.16 13.44 -6.50
C MET A 33 7.51 13.35 -7.22
N THR A 34 8.32 12.37 -6.84
CA THR A 34 9.58 12.02 -7.51
C THR A 34 9.45 10.62 -8.11
N PRO A 35 9.73 10.42 -9.41
CA PRO A 35 9.67 9.10 -10.03
C PRO A 35 10.59 8.10 -9.34
N VAL A 36 10.12 6.86 -9.17
CA VAL A 36 10.94 5.76 -8.68
C VAL A 36 10.88 4.60 -9.66
N LYS A 37 12.04 3.98 -9.91
CA LYS A 37 12.10 2.75 -10.68
C LYS A 37 11.70 1.60 -9.75
N LEU A 38 10.55 1.01 -10.02
CA LEU A 38 10.05 -0.15 -9.32
C LEU A 38 9.65 -1.21 -10.34
N ASP A 39 10.14 -2.42 -10.18
CA ASP A 39 9.86 -3.55 -11.07
C ASP A 39 9.22 -4.67 -10.24
N LEU A 40 7.93 -4.89 -10.46
CA LEU A 40 7.15 -5.94 -9.79
C LEU A 40 6.66 -6.99 -10.79
N ARG A 41 7.24 -7.02 -12.00
CA ARG A 41 6.86 -7.98 -13.03
C ARG A 41 7.01 -9.41 -12.53
N GLY A 42 6.03 -10.23 -12.89
CA GLY A 42 5.95 -11.63 -12.46
C GLY A 42 5.32 -11.83 -11.09
N LEU A 43 5.03 -10.76 -10.35
CA LEU A 43 4.21 -10.83 -9.14
C LEU A 43 2.73 -10.65 -9.45
N TRP A 44 1.91 -11.12 -8.52
CA TRP A 44 0.47 -10.95 -8.50
C TRP A 44 0.06 -10.16 -7.27
N ILE A 45 -0.96 -9.33 -7.39
CA ILE A 45 -1.56 -8.60 -6.27
C ILE A 45 -2.97 -9.12 -6.01
N ALA A 46 -3.26 -9.48 -4.77
CA ALA A 46 -4.60 -9.77 -4.29
C ALA A 46 -5.04 -8.66 -3.32
N VAL A 47 -6.24 -8.12 -3.51
CA VAL A 47 -6.78 -7.03 -2.68
C VAL A 47 -7.97 -7.52 -1.88
N VAL A 48 -7.91 -7.39 -0.56
CA VAL A 48 -9.01 -7.70 0.36
C VAL A 48 -9.49 -6.41 0.98
N LYS A 49 -10.80 -6.17 0.91
CA LYS A 49 -11.45 -5.02 1.54
C LYS A 49 -12.44 -5.53 2.59
N PRO A 50 -12.06 -5.53 3.89
CA PRO A 50 -13.02 -5.75 4.97
C PRO A 50 -14.17 -4.75 4.92
N ASP A 51 -15.34 -5.14 5.43
CA ASP A 51 -16.53 -4.29 5.42
C ASP A 51 -16.40 -3.04 6.30
N CYS A 52 -15.47 -3.03 7.25
CA CYS A 52 -15.24 -1.88 8.12
C CYS A 52 -14.72 -0.67 7.34
N GLY A 53 -15.09 0.52 7.80
CA GLY A 53 -14.58 1.79 7.29
C GLY A 53 -13.62 2.41 8.30
N VAL A 54 -12.46 2.87 7.83
CA VAL A 54 -11.53 3.66 8.62
C VAL A 54 -11.55 5.08 8.07
N SER A 55 -11.90 6.06 8.91
CA SER A 55 -11.86 7.45 8.45
C SER A 55 -10.41 7.95 8.43
N THR A 56 -10.07 8.82 7.49
CA THR A 56 -8.73 9.44 7.46
C THR A 56 -8.42 10.16 8.78
N ARG A 57 -9.41 10.82 9.40
CA ARG A 57 -9.25 11.47 10.72
C ARG A 57 -8.81 10.48 11.80
N GLU A 58 -9.47 9.33 11.85
CA GLU A 58 -9.16 8.26 12.81
C GLU A 58 -7.76 7.71 12.58
N ALA A 59 -7.40 7.37 11.34
CA ALA A 59 -6.07 6.86 11.02
C ALA A 59 -4.96 7.83 11.45
N TYR A 60 -5.13 9.13 11.15
CA TYR A 60 -4.15 10.15 11.54
C TYR A 60 -4.11 10.43 13.05
N ALA A 61 -5.18 10.14 13.81
CA ALA A 61 -5.19 10.34 15.26
C ALA A 61 -4.18 9.44 15.99
N GLY A 62 -3.82 8.30 15.40
CA GLY A 62 -2.81 7.39 15.91
C GLY A 62 -1.36 7.71 15.50
N ILE A 63 -1.15 8.69 14.62
CA ILE A 63 0.18 8.97 14.05
C ILE A 63 0.92 10.02 14.86
N ARG A 64 2.20 9.73 15.12
CA ARG A 64 3.19 10.71 15.55
C ARG A 64 4.21 10.85 14.43
N PRO A 65 4.26 12.00 13.74
CA PRO A 65 5.23 12.21 12.67
C PRO A 65 6.66 12.02 13.19
N GLY A 66 7.47 11.29 12.43
CA GLY A 66 8.85 11.02 12.76
C GLY A 66 9.70 10.94 11.49
N VAL A 67 10.97 11.30 11.61
CA VAL A 67 11.92 11.08 10.51
C VAL A 67 12.38 9.62 10.57
N PRO A 68 12.14 8.82 9.53
CA PRO A 68 12.59 7.45 9.52
C PRO A 68 14.12 7.37 9.50
N ALA A 69 14.70 6.44 10.27
CA ALA A 69 16.15 6.23 10.29
C ALA A 69 16.72 5.82 8.92
N VAL A 70 15.93 5.07 8.15
CA VAL A 70 16.24 4.68 6.76
C VAL A 70 15.17 5.29 5.84
N PRO A 71 15.54 6.06 4.80
CA PRO A 71 14.62 6.62 3.83
C PRO A 71 13.76 5.56 3.12
N LEU A 72 12.53 5.94 2.72
CA LEU A 72 11.63 5.05 1.98
C LEU A 72 12.23 4.56 0.65
N ALA A 73 12.98 5.42 -0.04
CA ALA A 73 13.67 5.11 -1.28
C ALA A 73 14.65 3.92 -1.13
N GLU A 74 15.32 3.80 0.01
CA GLU A 74 16.25 2.70 0.29
C GLU A 74 15.50 1.42 0.66
N ARG A 75 14.36 1.54 1.35
CA ARG A 75 13.53 0.38 1.74
C ARG A 75 12.89 -0.28 0.54
N ILE A 76 12.35 0.51 -0.40
CA ILE A 76 11.67 0.01 -1.59
C ILE A 76 12.64 -0.60 -2.61
N ALA A 77 13.92 -0.21 -2.57
CA ALA A 77 14.97 -0.78 -3.43
C ALA A 77 15.41 -2.18 -2.98
N ARG A 78 15.01 -2.65 -1.80
CA ARG A 78 15.27 -4.01 -1.32
C ARG A 78 14.41 -5.03 -2.08
N PRO A 79 14.82 -6.31 -2.10
CA PRO A 79 13.96 -7.40 -2.56
C PRO A 79 12.61 -7.38 -1.85
N VAL A 80 11.53 -7.69 -2.57
CA VAL A 80 10.15 -7.71 -2.02
C VAL A 80 10.04 -8.65 -0.81
N THR A 81 10.81 -9.74 -0.80
CA THR A 81 10.87 -10.69 0.32
C THR A 81 11.41 -10.07 1.63
N GLU A 82 12.11 -8.94 1.57
CA GLU A 82 12.56 -8.19 2.75
C GLU A 82 11.57 -7.10 3.18
N TRP A 83 10.58 -6.77 2.35
CA TRP A 83 9.70 -5.62 2.58
C TRP A 83 8.87 -5.77 3.85
N GLN A 84 8.45 -6.98 4.23
CA GLN A 84 7.69 -7.18 5.47
C GLN A 84 8.42 -6.64 6.71
N THR A 85 9.76 -6.65 6.67
CA THR A 85 10.63 -6.17 7.75
C THR A 85 10.87 -4.66 7.66
N PHE A 86 11.14 -4.14 6.46
CA PHE A 86 11.66 -2.77 6.29
C PHE A 86 10.65 -1.76 5.74
N LEU A 87 9.66 -2.21 4.97
CA LEU A 87 8.61 -1.39 4.37
C LEU A 87 7.31 -1.58 5.16
N LYS A 88 7.00 -0.60 6.00
CA LYS A 88 5.82 -0.64 6.88
C LYS A 88 4.93 0.56 6.61
N ASN A 89 3.65 0.37 6.87
CA ASN A 89 2.68 1.45 6.89
C ASN A 89 2.46 1.88 8.35
N ASP A 90 2.79 3.13 8.66
CA ASP A 90 2.76 3.66 10.04
C ASP A 90 1.34 3.72 10.64
N PHE A 91 0.29 3.64 9.82
CA PHE A 91 -1.09 3.53 10.31
C PHE A 91 -1.40 2.15 10.90
N GLU A 92 -0.70 1.09 10.47
CA GLU A 92 -1.03 -0.29 10.82
C GLU A 92 -1.10 -0.53 12.34
N PRO A 93 -0.12 -0.12 13.17
CA PRO A 93 -0.17 -0.43 14.61
C PRO A 93 -1.43 0.11 15.30
N HIS A 94 -1.84 1.34 14.96
CA HIS A 94 -3.03 1.95 15.54
C HIS A 94 -4.31 1.35 14.96
N ILE A 95 -4.38 1.23 13.64
CA ILE A 95 -5.58 0.75 12.95
C ILE A 95 -5.85 -0.72 13.23
N PHE A 96 -4.82 -1.57 13.31
CA PHE A 96 -4.99 -2.99 13.64
C PHE A 96 -5.45 -3.22 15.08
N ALA A 97 -5.06 -2.32 16.00
CA ALA A 97 -5.56 -2.38 17.37
C ALA A 97 -7.04 -1.98 17.46
N ALA A 98 -7.47 -1.00 16.65
CA ALA A 98 -8.85 -0.53 16.62
C ALA A 98 -9.79 -1.44 15.79
N HIS A 99 -9.27 -2.05 14.71
CA HIS A 99 -10.00 -2.89 13.75
C HIS A 99 -9.26 -4.21 13.50
N PRO A 100 -9.36 -5.18 14.44
CA PRO A 100 -8.65 -6.46 14.35
C PRO A 100 -8.95 -7.27 13.09
N GLU A 101 -10.10 -7.07 12.46
CA GLU A 101 -10.48 -7.71 11.19
C GLU A 101 -9.57 -7.30 10.02
N ILE A 102 -9.02 -6.08 10.03
CA ILE A 102 -8.05 -5.63 9.02
C ILE A 102 -6.72 -6.37 9.22
N ALA A 103 -6.31 -6.52 10.49
CA ALA A 103 -5.12 -7.28 10.85
C ALA A 103 -5.26 -8.76 10.45
N ALA A 104 -6.44 -9.34 10.71
CA ALA A 104 -6.75 -10.72 10.32
C ALA A 104 -6.73 -10.90 8.79
N ALA A 105 -7.25 -9.94 8.03
CA ALA A 105 -7.19 -9.99 6.57
C ALA A 105 -5.74 -9.95 6.05
N LYS A 106 -4.88 -9.11 6.63
CA LYS A 106 -3.44 -9.10 6.32
C LYS A 106 -2.76 -10.42 6.68
N ALA A 107 -3.06 -10.99 7.85
CA ALA A 107 -2.52 -12.28 8.27
C ALA A 107 -2.93 -13.41 7.33
N ALA A 108 -4.21 -13.46 6.92
CA ALA A 108 -4.71 -14.46 5.98
C ALA A 108 -3.98 -14.41 4.62
N LEU A 109 -3.64 -13.21 4.12
CA LEU A 109 -2.82 -13.08 2.91
C LEU A 109 -1.41 -13.66 3.08
N LEU A 110 -0.76 -13.43 4.22
CA LEU A 110 0.55 -13.99 4.53
C LEU A 110 0.50 -15.51 4.69
N ASP A 111 -0.51 -16.02 5.41
CA ASP A 111 -0.72 -17.46 5.63
C ASP A 111 -0.99 -18.19 4.30
N ALA A 112 -1.61 -17.52 3.33
CA ALA A 112 -1.79 -18.03 1.98
C ALA A 112 -0.53 -17.95 1.09
N GLY A 113 0.58 -17.45 1.62
CA GLY A 113 1.87 -17.42 0.93
C GLY A 113 2.18 -16.11 0.20
N ALA A 114 1.57 -14.98 0.59
CA ALA A 114 2.02 -13.67 0.13
C ALA A 114 3.47 -13.42 0.57
N VAL A 115 4.32 -12.99 -0.37
CA VAL A 115 5.71 -12.58 -0.08
C VAL A 115 5.79 -11.26 0.66
N TYR A 116 4.73 -10.45 0.55
CA TYR A 116 4.55 -9.19 1.27
C TYR A 116 3.07 -8.89 1.41
N ALA A 117 2.63 -8.42 2.57
CA ALA A 117 1.28 -7.92 2.75
C ALA A 117 1.24 -6.64 3.59
N ALA A 118 0.39 -5.71 3.21
CA ALA A 118 0.25 -4.43 3.90
C ALA A 118 -1.14 -3.82 3.72
N MET A 119 -1.46 -2.89 4.62
CA MET A 119 -2.61 -2.00 4.45
C MET A 119 -2.31 -0.93 3.40
N SER A 120 -3.28 -0.64 2.53
CA SER A 120 -3.19 0.44 1.53
C SER A 120 -3.66 1.77 2.12
N GLY A 121 -2.78 2.78 2.13
CA GLY A 121 -3.08 4.10 2.68
C GLY A 121 -3.50 4.05 4.14
N SER A 122 -4.53 4.82 4.51
CA SER A 122 -5.15 4.77 5.84
C SER A 122 -6.06 3.56 6.07
N GLY A 123 -6.16 2.65 5.09
CA GLY A 123 -7.05 1.51 5.14
C GLY A 123 -8.49 1.82 4.70
N SER A 124 -9.40 0.85 4.81
CA SER A 124 -9.20 -0.49 5.41
C SER A 124 -8.79 -1.59 4.43
N ALA A 125 -8.58 -1.27 3.15
CA ALA A 125 -8.08 -2.25 2.20
C ALA A 125 -6.69 -2.77 2.59
N VAL A 126 -6.49 -4.07 2.48
CA VAL A 126 -5.18 -4.73 2.57
C VAL A 126 -4.88 -5.40 1.24
N PHE A 127 -3.60 -5.55 0.93
CA PHE A 127 -3.16 -6.26 -0.25
C PHE A 127 -2.02 -7.21 0.09
N GLY A 128 -1.93 -8.30 -0.69
CA GLY A 128 -0.83 -9.24 -0.66
C GLY A 128 -0.18 -9.29 -2.04
N LEU A 129 1.15 -9.35 -2.06
CA LEU A 129 1.96 -9.64 -3.25
C LEU A 129 2.33 -11.13 -3.23
N PHE A 130 2.19 -11.79 -4.36
CA PHE A 130 2.45 -13.22 -4.53
C PHE A 130 3.39 -13.44 -5.70
N ASP A 131 4.26 -14.43 -5.57
CA ASP A 131 5.19 -14.88 -6.62
C ASP A 131 4.57 -15.95 -7.54
N ASP A 132 3.32 -16.32 -7.30
CA ASP A 132 2.59 -17.39 -7.98
C ASP A 132 1.09 -17.07 -8.10
N GLU A 133 0.50 -17.33 -9.27
CA GLU A 133 -0.91 -17.02 -9.56
C GLU A 133 -1.86 -17.89 -8.72
N GLU A 134 -1.55 -19.19 -8.55
CA GLU A 134 -2.41 -20.13 -7.84
C GLU A 134 -2.51 -19.76 -6.35
N LYS A 135 -1.38 -19.37 -5.73
CA LYS A 135 -1.38 -18.79 -4.38
C LYS A 135 -2.26 -17.54 -4.30
N ALA A 136 -2.09 -16.61 -5.23
CA ALA A 136 -2.83 -15.35 -5.26
C ALA A 136 -4.34 -15.54 -5.46
N ARG A 137 -4.73 -16.54 -6.26
CA ARG A 137 -6.12 -16.88 -6.58
C ARG A 137 -6.77 -17.88 -5.66
N SER A 138 -6.14 -18.22 -4.53
CA SER A 138 -6.77 -19.02 -3.49
C SER A 138 -8.16 -18.45 -3.18
N ARG A 139 -9.21 -19.20 -3.58
CA ARG A 139 -10.62 -18.75 -3.60
C ARG A 139 -11.15 -18.31 -2.23
N SER A 140 -10.41 -18.62 -1.16
CA SER A 140 -10.73 -18.26 0.21
C SER A 140 -10.42 -16.79 0.55
N LEU A 141 -9.66 -16.07 -0.27
CA LEU A 141 -9.16 -14.72 0.05
C LEU A 141 -10.00 -13.61 -0.56
N THR A 142 -10.07 -13.55 -1.89
CA THR A 142 -10.69 -12.44 -2.63
C THR A 142 -10.84 -12.76 -4.12
N PRO A 143 -11.88 -12.24 -4.80
CA PRO A 143 -11.95 -12.27 -6.26
C PRO A 143 -11.03 -11.21 -6.94
N PHE A 144 -10.51 -10.25 -6.20
CA PHE A 144 -9.74 -9.12 -6.74
C PHE A 144 -8.25 -9.47 -6.84
N VAL A 145 -7.87 -10.16 -7.90
CA VAL A 145 -6.50 -10.64 -8.15
C VAL A 145 -6.02 -10.20 -9.53
N PHE A 146 -4.86 -9.55 -9.60
CA PHE A 146 -4.33 -8.95 -10.81
C PHE A 146 -2.83 -9.24 -10.98
N PRO A 147 -2.34 -9.47 -12.22
CA PRO A 147 -0.91 -9.54 -12.47
C PRO A 147 -0.29 -8.14 -12.44
N LEU A 148 0.95 -8.04 -11.95
CA LEU A 148 1.73 -6.80 -12.00
C LEU A 148 2.62 -6.76 -13.25
N GLN A 149 2.66 -5.59 -13.91
CA GLN A 149 3.35 -5.33 -15.18
C GLN A 149 4.52 -4.36 -15.03
#